data_AF-A0A2W2EE56-F1
#
_entry.id   AF-A0A2W2EE56-F1
#
_cell.length_a   1.000
_cell.length_b   1.000
_cell.length_c   1.000
_cell.angle_alpha   90.00
_cell.angle_beta   90.00
_cell.angle_gamma   90.00
#
_symmetry.space_group_name_H-M   'P 1'
#
loop_
_entity.id
_entity.type
_entity.pdbx_description
1 polymer ?
#
loop_
_entity_poly.entity_id
_entity_poly.type
_entity_poly.pdbx_seq_one_letter_code
_entity_poly.pdbx_strand_id
1 'polypeptide(L)'
;MSVTYTAVLPVREATVSFLSGLLHAQRQRLGTRAGTRSLGCFKQAVLVIRWLIDGTRVSQLVADNKISRSTGYAYLHEGITVLAAQAPGLHSVLLAAKMAGYGHVNIDGTLIETDRCRTPGPTPGVDLWWSGKHDNHGGNVQVITAPDGWPLWTSPVRPGREHDTTALREHGILPLLSTWTDDDLRVLGDLGYEGEADTITVAFKKPCNEACTDVQQQFNKAHNAVRAIGERGNSLLKTTFKALRNVSLCPWSIGRITAAALVLLHIDHCRTT
;
A
#
# COMPACT_ATOMS: atom_id res chain seq x y z
N MET A 1 -30.39 18.24 12.71
CA MET A 1 -29.83 18.18 14.08
C MET A 1 -28.66 17.21 14.06
N SER A 2 -27.59 17.48 14.81
CA SER A 2 -26.41 16.60 14.95
C SER A 2 -26.21 16.22 16.42
N VAL A 3 -25.75 15.00 16.68
CA VAL A 3 -25.41 14.52 18.03
C VAL A 3 -23.89 14.41 18.14
N THR A 4 -23.32 14.93 19.23
CA THR A 4 -21.88 14.81 19.51
C THR A 4 -21.64 13.54 20.33
N TYR A 5 -20.59 12.80 19.99
CA TYR A 5 -20.15 11.61 20.71
C TYR A 5 -18.64 11.64 20.92
N THR A 6 -18.14 10.82 21.85
CA THR A 6 -16.71 10.63 22.10
C THR A 6 -16.22 9.39 21.38
N ALA A 7 -15.08 9.47 20.70
CA ALA A 7 -14.47 8.36 19.96
C ALA A 7 -13.01 8.16 20.39
N VAL A 8 -12.53 6.92 20.29
CA VAL A 8 -11.12 6.56 20.52
C VAL A 8 -10.57 6.01 19.22
N LEU A 9 -9.38 6.49 18.83
CA LEU A 9 -8.64 5.96 17.68
C LEU A 9 -7.70 4.86 18.18
N PRO A 10 -7.77 3.63 17.63
CA PRO A 10 -7.00 2.49 18.14
C PRO A 10 -5.54 2.54 17.64
N VAL A 11 -4.78 3.55 18.09
CA VAL A 11 -3.36 3.73 17.80
C VAL A 11 -2.63 4.16 19.07
N ARG A 12 -1.33 3.89 19.11
CA ARG A 12 -0.49 4.39 20.20
C ARG A 12 -0.33 5.91 20.10
N GLU A 13 -0.24 6.57 21.25
CA GLU A 13 0.07 8.01 21.30
C GLU A 13 1.42 8.34 20.65
N ALA A 14 2.38 7.42 20.73
CA ALA A 14 3.67 7.51 20.06
C ALA A 14 3.52 7.63 18.53
N THR A 15 2.56 6.93 17.94
CA THR A 15 2.26 6.98 16.50
C THR A 15 1.72 8.34 16.08
N VAL A 16 0.85 8.95 16.90
CA VAL A 16 0.34 10.31 16.68
C VAL A 16 1.47 11.34 16.86
N SER A 17 2.30 11.17 17.88
CA SER A 17 3.44 12.03 18.18
C SER A 17 4.48 12.00 17.06
N PHE A 18 4.74 10.83 16.49
CA PHE A 18 5.62 10.68 15.33
C PHE A 18 5.14 11.52 14.14
N LEU A 19 3.88 11.36 13.73
CA LEU A 19 3.33 12.16 12.64
C LEU A 19 3.27 13.66 12.97
N SER A 20 2.95 14.01 14.22
CA SER A 20 2.99 15.41 14.69
C SER A 20 4.39 16.00 14.55
N GLY A 21 5.44 15.24 14.87
CA GLY A 21 6.85 15.62 14.68
C GLY A 21 7.20 15.83 13.21
N LEU A 22 6.80 14.92 12.32
CA LEU A 22 6.99 15.07 10.88
C LEU A 22 6.32 16.32 10.31
N LEU A 23 5.08 16.59 10.74
CA LEU A 23 4.34 17.79 10.35
C LEU A 23 5.00 19.06 10.89
N HIS A 24 5.53 19.03 12.11
CA HIS A 24 6.28 20.14 12.66
C HIS A 24 7.53 20.43 11.82
N ALA A 25 8.34 19.41 11.56
CA ALA A 25 9.54 19.52 10.71
C ALA A 25 9.19 20.05 9.31
N GLN A 26 8.10 19.57 8.72
CA GLN A 26 7.64 20.05 7.40
C GLN A 26 7.25 21.53 7.43
N ARG A 27 6.52 21.98 8.46
CA ARG A 27 6.16 23.39 8.63
C ARG A 27 7.38 24.29 8.79
N GLN A 28 8.41 23.82 9.51
CA GLN A 28 9.69 24.53 9.63
C GLN A 28 10.40 24.63 8.27
N ARG A 29 10.50 23.52 7.52
CA ARG A 29 11.10 23.51 6.17
C ARG A 29 10.42 24.48 5.21
N LEU A 30 9.10 24.60 5.28
CA LEU A 30 8.31 25.52 4.45
C LEU A 30 8.31 26.96 4.96
N GLY A 31 8.92 27.27 6.11
CA GLY A 31 8.87 28.61 6.70
C GLY A 31 7.45 29.04 7.10
N THR A 32 6.61 28.10 7.53
CA THR A 32 5.22 28.40 7.90
C THR A 32 5.18 29.35 9.10
N ARG A 33 4.64 30.56 8.92
CA ARG A 33 4.54 31.57 9.98
C ARG A 33 3.73 31.06 11.18
N ALA A 34 4.22 31.32 12.39
CA ALA A 34 3.54 30.97 13.63
C ALA A 34 2.11 31.56 13.69
N GLY A 35 1.16 30.80 14.24
CA GLY A 35 -0.23 31.24 14.41
C GLY A 35 -1.11 31.23 13.16
N THR A 36 -0.60 30.83 11.99
CA THR A 36 -1.37 30.87 10.73
C THR A 36 -2.17 29.60 10.42
N ARG A 37 -1.84 28.47 11.05
CA ARG A 37 -2.50 27.18 10.81
C ARG A 37 -3.67 27.00 11.77
N SER A 38 -4.84 26.64 11.25
CA SER A 38 -6.06 26.38 12.02
C SER A 38 -5.93 25.22 13.02
N LEU A 39 -5.09 24.22 12.73
CA LEU A 39 -4.77 23.14 13.67
C LEU A 39 -3.27 23.10 14.01
N GLY A 40 -2.97 22.80 15.28
CA GLY A 40 -1.64 22.35 15.69
C GLY A 40 -1.29 20.99 15.07
N CYS A 41 0.01 20.67 15.02
CA CYS A 41 0.49 19.43 14.37
C CYS A 41 -0.14 18.16 14.96
N PHE A 42 -0.34 18.10 16.27
CA PHE A 42 -0.98 16.94 16.92
C PHE A 42 -2.42 16.73 16.45
N LYS A 43 -3.25 17.79 16.41
CA LYS A 43 -4.62 17.70 15.91
C LYS A 43 -4.68 17.36 14.41
N GLN A 44 -3.76 17.91 13.62
CA GLN A 44 -3.62 17.54 12.20
C GLN A 44 -3.23 16.06 12.05
N ALA A 45 -2.31 15.55 12.88
CA ALA A 45 -1.92 14.13 12.87
C ALA A 45 -3.12 13.23 13.19
N VAL A 46 -3.89 13.52 14.22
CA VAL A 46 -5.12 12.78 14.55
C VAL A 46 -6.12 12.79 13.39
N LEU A 47 -6.32 13.94 12.73
CA LEU A 47 -7.19 14.05 11.55
C LEU A 47 -6.75 13.09 10.43
N VAL A 48 -5.45 13.05 10.14
CA VAL A 48 -4.88 12.21 9.07
C VAL A 48 -4.98 10.72 9.43
N ILE A 49 -4.61 10.34 10.65
CA ILE A 49 -4.65 8.93 11.10
C ILE A 49 -6.09 8.42 11.16
N ARG A 50 -7.04 9.24 11.64
CA ARG A 50 -8.46 8.88 11.62
C ARG A 50 -8.99 8.71 10.19
N TRP A 51 -8.53 9.51 9.23
CA TRP A 51 -8.87 9.28 7.82
C TRP A 51 -8.34 7.93 7.35
N LEU A 52 -7.06 7.62 7.61
CA LEU A 52 -6.42 6.37 7.16
C LEU A 52 -7.09 5.13 7.79
N ILE A 53 -7.29 5.12 9.10
CA ILE A 53 -7.83 3.97 9.85
C ILE A 53 -9.32 3.80 9.60
N ASP A 54 -10.11 4.86 9.73
CA ASP A 54 -11.57 4.73 9.69
C ASP A 54 -12.18 4.98 8.31
N GLY A 55 -11.41 5.49 7.35
CA GLY A 55 -11.97 5.93 6.06
C GLY A 55 -13.00 7.06 6.24
N THR A 56 -12.88 7.84 7.32
CA THR A 56 -13.86 8.87 7.66
C THR A 56 -13.95 9.91 6.53
N ARG A 57 -15.16 10.25 6.09
CA ARG A 57 -15.36 11.27 5.04
C ARG A 57 -14.71 12.60 5.45
N VAL A 58 -14.00 13.24 4.51
CA VAL A 58 -13.34 14.53 4.78
C VAL A 58 -14.32 15.59 5.29
N SER A 59 -15.58 15.57 4.81
CA SER A 59 -16.65 16.46 5.31
C SER A 59 -16.92 16.31 6.80
N GLN A 60 -16.85 15.09 7.33
CA GLN A 60 -17.01 14.83 8.77
C GLN A 60 -15.77 15.28 9.54
N LEU A 61 -14.57 14.97 9.02
CA LEU A 61 -13.31 15.38 9.65
C LEU A 61 -13.21 16.90 9.82
N VAL A 62 -13.66 17.66 8.81
CA VAL A 62 -13.61 19.14 8.86
C VAL A 62 -14.65 19.71 9.81
N ALA A 63 -15.84 19.11 9.88
CA ALA A 63 -16.87 19.50 10.84
C ALA A 63 -16.40 19.27 12.28
N ASP A 64 -15.85 18.08 12.57
CA ASP A 64 -15.37 17.69 13.90
C ASP A 64 -14.21 18.59 14.36
N ASN A 65 -13.38 19.07 13.43
CA ASN A 65 -12.24 19.95 13.71
C ASN A 65 -12.56 21.45 13.56
N LYS A 66 -13.77 21.82 13.16
CA LYS A 66 -14.21 23.21 12.91
C LYS A 66 -13.28 23.96 11.94
N ILE A 67 -12.87 23.31 10.86
CA ILE A 67 -12.02 23.89 9.81
C ILE A 67 -12.75 23.92 8.48
N SER A 68 -12.26 24.72 7.52
CA SER A 68 -12.81 24.72 6.16
C SER A 68 -12.51 23.40 5.45
N ARG A 69 -13.33 23.07 4.44
CA ARG A 69 -13.10 21.91 3.57
C ARG A 69 -11.73 21.97 2.88
N SER A 70 -11.35 23.13 2.36
CA SER A 70 -10.04 23.33 1.71
C SER A 70 -8.87 23.06 2.68
N THR A 71 -8.98 23.53 3.92
CA THR A 71 -7.98 23.27 4.97
C THR A 71 -7.90 21.78 5.31
N GLY A 72 -9.05 21.10 5.40
CA GLY A 72 -9.10 19.66 5.64
C GLY A 72 -8.36 18.85 4.59
N TYR A 73 -8.61 19.10 3.30
CA TYR A 73 -7.89 18.44 2.21
C TYR A 73 -6.40 18.78 2.22
N ALA A 74 -6.04 20.05 2.40
CA ALA A 74 -4.63 20.47 2.48
C ALA A 74 -3.89 19.72 3.59
N TYR A 75 -4.50 19.64 4.78
CA TYR A 75 -3.93 18.95 5.93
C TYR A 75 -3.82 17.45 5.74
N LEU A 76 -4.84 16.84 5.11
CA LEU A 76 -4.82 15.42 4.78
C LEU A 76 -3.69 15.09 3.81
N HIS A 77 -3.57 15.83 2.70
CA HIS A 77 -2.52 15.64 1.71
C HIS A 77 -1.12 15.91 2.29
N GLU A 78 -0.96 16.95 3.13
CA GLU A 78 0.30 17.23 3.82
C GLU A 78 0.71 16.06 4.72
N GLY A 79 -0.22 15.52 5.52
CA GLY A 79 -0.01 14.35 6.36
C GLY A 79 0.38 13.09 5.58
N ILE A 80 -0.35 12.78 4.49
CA ILE A 80 -0.02 11.66 3.61
C ILE A 80 1.36 11.85 2.97
N THR A 81 1.70 13.08 2.55
CA THR A 81 3.02 13.39 1.97
C THR A 81 4.14 13.06 2.95
N VAL A 82 4.07 13.60 4.18
CA VAL A 82 5.17 13.46 5.13
C VAL A 82 5.32 12.02 5.62
N LEU A 83 4.21 11.27 5.74
CA LEU A 83 4.24 9.84 6.05
C LEU A 83 4.85 9.03 4.90
N ALA A 84 4.33 9.20 3.68
CA ALA A 84 4.80 8.45 2.52
C ALA A 84 6.29 8.68 2.24
N ALA A 85 6.81 9.88 2.55
CA ALA A 85 8.24 10.18 2.44
C ALA A 85 9.13 9.38 3.41
N GLN A 86 8.56 8.73 4.43
CA GLN A 86 9.27 7.81 5.33
C GLN A 86 9.21 6.35 4.87
N ALA A 87 8.48 6.04 3.79
CA ALA A 87 8.35 4.68 3.33
C ALA A 87 9.71 4.14 2.87
N PRO A 88 10.06 2.90 3.25
CA PRO A 88 11.37 2.36 2.93
C PRO A 88 11.50 2.12 1.42
N GLY A 89 12.70 2.31 0.88
CA GLY A 89 13.01 1.95 -0.50
C GLY A 89 13.10 0.43 -0.67
N LEU A 90 12.76 -0.08 -1.85
CA LEU A 90 12.77 -1.52 -2.13
C LEU A 90 14.14 -2.17 -1.84
N HIS A 91 15.22 -1.54 -2.30
CA HIS A 91 16.58 -2.03 -2.06
C HIS A 91 16.88 -2.18 -0.56
N SER A 92 16.53 -1.16 0.25
CA SER A 92 16.74 -1.18 1.69
C SER A 92 15.92 -2.27 2.38
N VAL A 93 14.69 -2.51 1.92
CA VAL A 93 13.82 -3.59 2.41
C VAL A 93 14.42 -4.96 2.13
N LEU A 94 14.87 -5.20 0.90
CA LEU A 94 15.47 -6.47 0.50
C LEU A 94 16.77 -6.74 1.27
N LEU A 95 17.61 -5.71 1.46
CA LEU A 95 18.80 -5.81 2.28
C LEU A 95 18.45 -6.15 3.74
N ALA A 96 17.48 -5.46 4.33
CA ALA A 96 17.05 -5.71 5.70
C ALA A 96 16.45 -7.11 5.87
N ALA A 97 15.67 -7.59 4.88
CA ALA A 97 15.17 -8.96 4.84
C ALA A 97 16.29 -10.00 4.79
N LYS A 98 17.34 -9.75 3.99
CA LYS A 98 18.54 -10.61 3.94
C LYS A 98 19.26 -10.64 5.28
N MET A 99 19.44 -9.48 5.91
CA MET A 99 20.06 -9.37 7.25
C MET A 99 19.23 -10.01 8.36
N ALA A 100 17.90 -10.03 8.23
CA ALA A 100 16.98 -10.73 9.13
C ALA A 100 16.96 -12.26 8.91
N GLY A 101 17.67 -12.78 7.90
CA GLY A 101 17.76 -14.21 7.60
C GLY A 101 16.50 -14.78 6.93
N TYR A 102 15.71 -13.96 6.24
CA TYR A 102 14.53 -14.44 5.53
C TYR A 102 14.94 -15.24 4.28
N GLY A 103 14.59 -16.53 4.24
CA GLY A 103 14.87 -17.39 3.07
C GLY A 103 13.99 -17.11 1.85
N HIS A 104 12.90 -16.36 2.02
CA HIS A 104 12.09 -15.88 0.90
C HIS A 104 11.40 -14.56 1.24
N VAL A 105 10.94 -13.85 0.22
CA VAL A 105 9.93 -12.79 0.33
C VAL A 105 8.79 -13.09 -0.63
N ASN A 106 7.57 -12.69 -0.31
CA ASN A 106 6.45 -12.82 -1.25
C ASN A 106 6.18 -11.48 -1.92
N ILE A 107 5.83 -11.52 -3.21
CA ILE A 107 5.32 -10.39 -3.96
C ILE A 107 3.88 -10.67 -4.41
N ASP A 108 2.99 -9.72 -4.18
CA ASP A 108 1.59 -9.84 -4.55
C ASP A 108 1.00 -8.49 -5.00
N GLY A 109 0.16 -8.53 -6.01
CA GLY A 109 -0.54 -7.39 -6.56
C GLY A 109 -1.87 -7.19 -5.84
N THR A 110 -2.19 -5.96 -5.46
CA THR A 110 -3.48 -5.66 -4.84
C THR A 110 -4.15 -4.47 -5.48
N LEU A 111 -5.44 -4.64 -5.81
CA LEU A 111 -6.28 -3.54 -6.28
C LEU A 111 -6.81 -2.74 -5.08
N ILE A 112 -6.49 -1.46 -5.02
CA ILE A 112 -7.11 -0.49 -4.11
C ILE A 112 -8.27 0.16 -4.86
N GLU A 113 -9.49 -0.09 -4.40
CA GLU A 113 -10.69 0.41 -5.10
C GLU A 113 -10.77 1.94 -5.03
N THR A 114 -11.47 2.52 -6.00
CA THR A 114 -11.78 3.94 -6.03
C THR A 114 -13.22 4.16 -6.43
N ASP A 115 -13.75 5.34 -6.11
CA ASP A 115 -14.94 5.82 -6.77
C ASP A 115 -14.75 5.84 -8.30
N ARG A 116 -15.85 5.73 -9.05
CA ARG A 116 -15.82 5.67 -10.51
C ARG A 116 -15.02 6.82 -11.12
N CYS A 117 -13.99 6.47 -11.90
CA CYS A 117 -13.12 7.44 -12.57
C CYS A 117 -13.19 7.27 -14.09
N ARG A 118 -13.83 8.22 -14.79
CA ARG A 118 -14.04 8.20 -16.25
C ARG A 118 -12.84 8.68 -17.06
N THR A 119 -11.62 8.46 -16.57
CA THR A 119 -10.42 8.75 -17.37
C THR A 119 -10.37 7.77 -18.53
N PRO A 120 -10.28 8.22 -19.80
CA PRO A 120 -10.22 7.31 -20.94
C PRO A 120 -9.01 6.38 -20.86
N GLY A 121 -9.24 5.07 -21.03
CA GLY A 121 -8.19 4.08 -21.21
C GLY A 121 -7.78 3.96 -22.69
N PRO A 122 -6.73 3.16 -22.98
CA PRO A 122 -6.27 2.94 -24.35
C PRO A 122 -7.23 2.05 -25.17
N THR A 123 -8.13 1.31 -24.52
CA THR A 123 -9.21 0.57 -25.18
C THR A 123 -10.45 1.47 -25.26
N PRO A 124 -10.98 1.77 -26.46
CA PRO A 124 -12.19 2.59 -26.59
C PRO A 124 -13.35 2.04 -25.75
N GLY A 125 -14.00 2.91 -24.97
CA GLY A 125 -15.13 2.56 -24.11
C GLY A 125 -14.75 1.94 -22.76
N VAL A 126 -13.46 1.75 -22.47
CA VAL A 126 -12.98 1.23 -21.17
C VAL A 126 -12.20 2.32 -20.44
N ASP A 127 -12.57 2.58 -19.19
CA ASP A 127 -11.89 3.56 -18.35
C ASP A 127 -10.48 3.07 -17.96
N LEU A 128 -9.53 3.99 -17.83
CA LEU A 128 -8.13 3.72 -17.49
C LEU A 128 -7.98 2.94 -16.17
N TRP A 129 -8.79 3.30 -15.18
CA TRP A 129 -8.75 2.71 -13.83
C TRP A 129 -9.65 1.48 -13.68
N TRP A 130 -10.36 1.07 -14.73
CA TRP A 130 -11.25 -0.09 -14.68
C TRP A 130 -10.45 -1.39 -14.70
N SER A 131 -10.57 -2.18 -13.64
CA SER A 131 -9.97 -3.51 -13.59
C SER A 131 -10.96 -4.57 -14.04
N GLY A 132 -10.71 -5.18 -15.20
CA GLY A 132 -11.56 -6.29 -15.68
C GLY A 132 -11.52 -7.53 -14.78
N LYS A 133 -10.40 -7.75 -14.05
CA LYS A 133 -10.25 -8.86 -13.09
C LYS A 133 -11.17 -8.71 -11.88
N HIS A 134 -11.40 -7.47 -11.44
CA HIS A 134 -12.14 -7.17 -10.20
C HIS A 134 -13.51 -6.53 -10.44
N ASP A 135 -13.88 -6.28 -11.71
CA ASP A 135 -15.14 -5.63 -12.10
C ASP A 135 -15.38 -4.29 -11.36
N ASN A 136 -14.29 -3.53 -11.12
CA ASN A 136 -14.35 -2.29 -10.36
C ASN A 136 -13.23 -1.30 -10.77
N HIS A 137 -13.42 -0.02 -10.48
CA HIS A 137 -12.37 0.98 -10.60
C HIS A 137 -11.38 0.88 -9.44
N GLY A 138 -10.09 0.97 -9.73
CA GLY A 138 -9.07 0.96 -8.69
C GLY A 138 -7.66 1.11 -9.23
N GLY A 139 -6.71 1.30 -8.32
CA GLY A 139 -5.29 1.33 -8.61
C GLY A 139 -4.60 0.05 -8.18
N ASN A 140 -3.74 -0.49 -9.05
CA ASN A 140 -2.91 -1.64 -8.76
C ASN A 140 -1.64 -1.21 -8.01
N VAL A 141 -1.37 -1.84 -6.87
CA VAL A 141 -0.17 -1.65 -6.05
C VAL A 141 0.46 -3.00 -5.76
N GLN A 142 1.76 -3.12 -5.98
CA GLN A 142 2.54 -4.31 -5.66
C GLN A 142 3.02 -4.23 -4.22
N VAL A 143 2.93 -5.33 -3.48
CA VAL A 143 3.32 -5.40 -2.08
C VAL A 143 4.33 -6.52 -1.89
N ILE A 144 5.42 -6.22 -1.19
CA ILE A 144 6.38 -7.23 -0.76
C ILE A 144 6.17 -7.50 0.71
N THR A 145 6.15 -8.79 1.07
CA THR A 145 5.89 -9.25 2.43
C THR A 145 6.98 -10.22 2.90
N ALA A 146 7.23 -10.21 4.21
CA ALA A 146 8.05 -11.20 4.89
C ALA A 146 7.39 -12.59 4.85
N PRO A 147 8.12 -13.67 5.17
CA PRO A 147 7.58 -15.03 5.24
C PRO A 147 6.32 -15.20 6.12
N ASP A 148 6.16 -14.38 7.15
CA ASP A 148 5.02 -14.42 8.07
C ASP A 148 3.83 -13.54 7.63
N GLY A 149 3.94 -12.93 6.45
CA GLY A 149 2.94 -12.06 5.85
C GLY A 149 2.99 -10.61 6.32
N TRP A 150 4.05 -10.20 7.03
CA TRP A 150 4.24 -8.78 7.39
C TRP A 150 4.56 -7.94 6.14
N PRO A 151 3.80 -6.88 5.83
CA PRO A 151 4.09 -6.04 4.68
C PRO A 151 5.36 -5.23 4.92
N LEU A 152 6.30 -5.30 3.98
CA LEU A 152 7.60 -4.66 4.06
C LEU A 152 7.71 -3.44 3.14
N TRP A 153 7.09 -3.53 1.97
CA TRP A 153 7.19 -2.52 0.92
C TRP A 153 5.94 -2.47 0.05
N THR A 154 5.65 -1.29 -0.50
CA THR A 154 4.53 -1.06 -1.43
C THR A 154 5.01 -0.23 -2.62
N SER A 155 4.60 -0.57 -3.84
CA SER A 155 4.96 0.17 -5.04
C SER A 155 4.19 1.50 -5.19
N PRO A 156 4.64 2.40 -6.09
CA PRO A 156 3.75 3.39 -6.67
C PRO A 156 2.54 2.72 -7.34
N VAL A 157 1.47 3.49 -7.52
CA VAL A 157 0.23 2.97 -8.12
C VAL A 157 0.33 2.92 -9.64
N ARG A 158 -0.22 1.86 -10.23
CA ARG A 158 -0.55 1.76 -11.65
C ARG A 158 -2.07 1.70 -11.86
N PRO A 159 -2.58 2.08 -13.03
CA PRO A 159 -4.00 1.90 -13.35
C PRO A 159 -4.48 0.45 -13.16
N GLY A 160 -5.67 0.24 -12.59
CA GLY A 160 -6.19 -1.09 -12.24
C GLY A 160 -6.42 -2.05 -13.40
N ARG A 161 -6.42 -1.55 -14.64
CA ARG A 161 -6.45 -2.37 -15.86
C ARG A 161 -5.12 -3.06 -16.17
N GLU A 162 -4.02 -2.53 -15.65
CA GLU A 162 -2.68 -3.02 -15.98
C GLU A 162 -2.35 -4.30 -15.22
N HIS A 163 -1.70 -5.23 -15.93
CA HIS A 163 -1.21 -6.48 -15.34
C HIS A 163 -0.05 -6.23 -14.37
N ASP A 164 0.10 -7.12 -13.40
CA ASP A 164 1.14 -7.01 -12.37
C ASP A 164 2.56 -7.00 -12.95
N THR A 165 2.80 -7.77 -14.03
CA THR A 165 4.07 -7.75 -14.77
C THR A 165 4.39 -6.40 -15.41
N THR A 166 3.37 -5.67 -15.88
CA THR A 166 3.55 -4.30 -16.38
C THR A 166 4.01 -3.39 -15.24
N ALA A 167 3.38 -3.49 -14.06
CA ALA A 167 3.76 -2.69 -12.91
C ALA A 167 5.20 -2.97 -12.44
N LEU A 168 5.62 -4.24 -12.47
CA LEU A 168 6.99 -4.65 -12.16
C LEU A 168 8.04 -4.01 -13.07
N ARG A 169 7.80 -4.07 -14.39
CA ARG A 169 8.70 -3.54 -15.41
C ARG A 169 8.82 -2.02 -15.33
N GLU A 170 7.67 -1.34 -15.25
CA GLU A 170 7.59 0.12 -15.19
C GLU A 170 8.28 0.73 -13.97
N HIS A 171 8.28 0.02 -12.85
CA HIS A 171 8.90 0.48 -11.60
C HIS A 171 10.31 -0.04 -11.37
N GLY A 172 10.90 -0.77 -12.32
CA GLY A 172 12.25 -1.31 -12.18
C GLY A 172 12.40 -2.24 -10.98
N ILE A 173 11.34 -2.97 -10.63
CA ILE A 173 11.32 -3.87 -9.47
C ILE A 173 12.15 -5.13 -9.76
N LEU A 174 12.07 -5.64 -10.98
CA LEU A 174 12.73 -6.89 -11.39
C LEU A 174 14.26 -6.89 -11.21
N PRO A 175 15.02 -5.85 -11.64
CA PRO A 175 16.46 -5.81 -11.41
C PRO A 175 16.84 -5.87 -9.92
N LEU A 176 16.03 -5.23 -9.06
CA LEU A 176 16.26 -5.23 -7.61
C LEU A 176 15.97 -6.60 -6.98
N LEU A 177 14.91 -7.27 -7.42
CA LEU A 177 14.61 -8.64 -7.02
C LEU A 177 15.71 -9.60 -7.48
N SER A 178 16.17 -9.49 -8.73
CA SER A 178 17.24 -10.32 -9.26
C SER A 178 18.57 -10.16 -8.51
N THR A 179 18.87 -8.96 -8.00
CA THR A 179 20.07 -8.72 -7.16
C THR A 179 19.96 -9.40 -5.79
N TRP A 180 18.74 -9.62 -5.30
CA TRP A 180 18.48 -10.25 -4.01
C TRP A 180 18.37 -11.77 -4.10
N THR A 181 17.79 -12.28 -5.20
CA THR A 181 17.64 -13.71 -5.47
C THR A 181 19.01 -14.38 -5.68
N ASP A 182 19.26 -15.46 -4.95
CA ASP A 182 20.40 -16.37 -5.13
C ASP A 182 19.95 -17.82 -4.90
N ASP A 183 20.88 -18.77 -4.74
CA ASP A 183 20.52 -20.19 -4.58
C ASP A 183 19.64 -20.44 -3.33
N ASP A 184 19.81 -19.61 -2.29
CA ASP A 184 19.14 -19.74 -0.98
C ASP A 184 17.99 -18.75 -0.77
N LEU A 185 17.91 -17.67 -1.57
CA LEU A 185 16.91 -16.61 -1.46
C LEU A 185 15.94 -16.60 -2.64
N ARG A 186 14.63 -16.71 -2.34
CA ARG A 186 13.58 -16.78 -3.39
C ARG A 186 12.52 -15.70 -3.24
N VAL A 187 12.11 -15.12 -4.37
CA VAL A 187 10.92 -14.26 -4.44
C VAL A 187 9.75 -15.11 -4.91
N LEU A 188 8.68 -15.19 -4.12
CA LEU A 188 7.50 -15.99 -4.44
C LEU A 188 6.37 -15.10 -4.95
N GLY A 189 5.78 -15.42 -6.09
CA GLY A 189 4.65 -14.70 -6.68
C GLY A 189 3.48 -15.62 -7.05
N ASP A 190 2.33 -15.02 -7.34
CA ASP A 190 1.21 -15.73 -7.95
C ASP A 190 1.43 -15.97 -9.46
N LEU A 191 0.47 -16.63 -10.12
CA LEU A 191 0.52 -16.88 -11.57
C LEU A 191 0.43 -15.62 -12.42
N GLY A 192 0.01 -14.48 -11.86
CA GLY A 192 0.02 -13.19 -12.54
C GLY A 192 1.42 -12.74 -12.95
N TYR A 193 2.46 -13.30 -12.32
CA TYR A 193 3.86 -13.03 -12.60
C TYR A 193 4.53 -14.06 -13.53
N GLU A 194 3.76 -14.92 -14.20
CA GLU A 194 4.34 -16.00 -15.05
C GLU A 194 5.32 -15.50 -16.12
N GLY A 195 5.12 -14.27 -16.63
CA GLY A 195 6.02 -13.64 -17.60
C GLY A 195 7.38 -13.24 -17.04
N GLU A 196 7.63 -13.41 -15.74
CA GLU A 196 8.85 -13.05 -15.02
C GLU A 196 9.41 -14.24 -14.20
N ALA A 197 9.10 -15.47 -14.63
CA ALA A 197 9.47 -16.71 -13.93
C ALA A 197 10.99 -16.90 -13.73
N ASP A 198 11.82 -16.21 -14.51
CA ASP A 198 13.28 -16.22 -14.36
C ASP A 198 13.74 -15.51 -13.07
N THR A 199 12.94 -14.57 -12.55
CA THR A 199 13.25 -13.81 -11.33
C THR A 199 12.31 -14.15 -10.17
N ILE A 200 11.04 -14.45 -10.48
CA ILE A 200 9.99 -14.72 -9.50
C ILE A 200 9.61 -16.18 -9.59
N THR A 201 9.73 -16.90 -8.48
CA THR A 201 9.24 -18.28 -8.39
C THR A 201 7.71 -18.25 -8.38
N VAL A 202 7.12 -18.89 -9.40
CA VAL A 202 5.67 -18.98 -9.61
C VAL A 202 5.25 -20.43 -9.73
N ALA A 203 3.96 -20.71 -9.50
CA ALA A 203 3.39 -22.03 -9.76
C ALA A 203 3.48 -22.39 -11.26
N PHE A 204 3.56 -23.69 -11.57
CA PHE A 204 3.42 -24.19 -12.93
C PHE A 204 1.98 -24.03 -13.40
N LYS A 205 1.79 -23.32 -14.51
CA LYS A 205 0.49 -23.20 -15.18
C LYS A 205 0.12 -24.52 -15.85
N LYS A 206 -1.16 -24.90 -15.72
CA LYS A 206 -1.69 -26.06 -16.44
C LYS A 206 -1.66 -25.78 -17.96
N PRO A 207 -0.99 -26.62 -18.76
CA PRO A 207 -0.98 -26.43 -20.22
C PRO A 207 -2.39 -26.61 -20.79
N CYS A 208 -2.68 -25.94 -21.90
CA CYS A 208 -3.96 -26.10 -22.59
C CYS A 208 -4.09 -27.56 -23.05
N ASN A 209 -5.16 -28.25 -22.65
CA ASN A 209 -5.46 -29.65 -22.98
C ASN A 209 -4.54 -30.73 -22.37
N GLU A 210 -3.66 -30.40 -21.43
CA GLU A 210 -2.84 -31.38 -20.71
C GLU A 210 -2.98 -31.25 -19.18
N ALA A 211 -2.65 -32.30 -18.45
CA ALA A 211 -2.60 -32.28 -16.99
C ALA A 211 -1.19 -31.91 -16.52
N CYS A 212 -1.09 -31.17 -15.41
CA CYS A 212 0.20 -31.03 -14.72
C CYS A 212 0.69 -32.40 -14.24
N THR A 213 1.98 -32.65 -14.35
CA THR A 213 2.60 -33.86 -13.79
C THR A 213 2.46 -33.89 -12.27
N ASP A 214 2.57 -35.07 -11.65
CA ASP A 214 2.48 -35.20 -10.19
C ASP A 214 3.52 -34.33 -9.45
N VAL A 215 4.72 -34.21 -10.03
CA VAL A 215 5.80 -33.34 -9.51
C VAL A 215 5.39 -31.88 -9.56
N GLN A 216 4.82 -31.42 -10.67
CA GLN A 216 4.31 -30.04 -10.80
C GLN A 216 3.14 -29.76 -9.84
N GLN A 217 2.26 -30.75 -9.64
CA GLN A 217 1.17 -30.62 -8.67
C GLN A 217 1.67 -30.52 -7.23
N GLN A 218 2.65 -31.34 -6.86
CA GLN A 218 3.29 -31.28 -5.54
C GLN A 218 4.01 -29.94 -5.33
N PHE A 219 4.75 -29.48 -6.33
CA PHE A 219 5.38 -28.15 -6.31
C PHE A 219 4.34 -27.05 -6.13
N ASN A 220 3.28 -27.03 -6.94
CA ASN A 220 2.22 -26.03 -6.86
C ASN A 220 1.55 -26.02 -5.49
N LYS A 221 1.33 -27.20 -4.89
CA LYS A 221 0.77 -27.32 -3.54
C LYS A 221 1.68 -26.71 -2.49
N ALA A 222 2.98 -27.01 -2.53
CA ALA A 222 3.97 -26.44 -1.61
C ALA A 222 4.11 -24.92 -1.80
N HIS A 223 4.27 -24.46 -3.05
CA HIS A 223 4.35 -23.04 -3.42
C HIS A 223 3.15 -22.25 -2.91
N ASN A 224 1.94 -22.71 -3.23
CA ASN A 224 0.72 -22.02 -2.84
C ASN A 224 0.53 -21.99 -1.31
N ALA A 225 0.95 -23.03 -0.59
CA ALA A 225 0.87 -23.05 0.87
C ALA A 225 1.77 -21.98 1.52
N VAL A 226 3.00 -21.79 1.01
CA VAL A 226 3.91 -20.76 1.50
C VAL A 226 3.44 -19.36 1.09
N ARG A 227 3.07 -19.19 -0.19
CA ARG A 227 2.60 -17.91 -0.74
C ARG A 227 1.32 -17.39 -0.06
N ALA A 228 0.40 -18.28 0.33
CA ALA A 228 -0.86 -17.91 0.98
C ALA A 228 -0.64 -17.07 2.27
N ILE A 229 0.49 -17.24 2.95
CA ILE A 229 0.84 -16.40 4.11
C ILE A 229 1.13 -14.96 3.68
N GLY A 230 1.74 -14.75 2.50
CA GLY A 230 2.00 -13.42 1.93
C GLY A 230 0.73 -12.60 1.66
N GLU A 231 -0.39 -13.26 1.32
CA GLU A 231 -1.69 -12.56 1.12
C GLU A 231 -2.17 -11.83 2.39
N ARG A 232 -1.69 -12.26 3.57
CA ARG A 232 -1.96 -11.59 4.84
C ARG A 232 -1.48 -10.14 4.85
N GLY A 233 -0.40 -9.80 4.15
CA GLY A 233 0.11 -8.42 4.13
C GLY A 233 -0.88 -7.45 3.50
N ASN A 234 -1.48 -7.86 2.38
CA ASN A 234 -2.54 -7.12 1.70
C ASN A 234 -3.79 -6.99 2.59
N SER A 235 -4.18 -8.08 3.24
CA SER A 235 -5.28 -8.09 4.20
C SER A 235 -5.00 -7.14 5.38
N LEU A 236 -3.80 -7.16 5.97
CA LEU A 236 -3.45 -6.33 7.11
C LEU A 236 -3.55 -4.84 6.78
N LEU A 237 -3.06 -4.43 5.60
CA LEU A 237 -3.20 -3.05 5.11
C LEU A 237 -4.67 -2.66 4.96
N LYS A 238 -5.48 -3.45 4.25
CA LYS A 238 -6.89 -3.12 3.97
C LYS A 238 -7.82 -3.25 5.18
N THR A 239 -7.51 -4.13 6.12
CA THR A 239 -8.30 -4.32 7.34
C THR A 239 -8.04 -3.22 8.35
N THR A 240 -6.76 -2.88 8.56
CA THR A 240 -6.32 -1.81 9.48
C THR A 240 -6.67 -0.42 8.95
N PHE A 241 -6.44 -0.17 7.66
CA PHE A 241 -6.67 1.13 7.04
C PHE A 241 -7.88 1.07 6.13
N LYS A 242 -9.07 1.38 6.67
CA LYS A 242 -10.31 1.37 5.88
C LYS A 242 -10.27 2.33 4.69
N ALA A 243 -9.42 3.36 4.72
CA ALA A 243 -9.19 4.24 3.57
C ALA A 243 -8.68 3.49 2.32
N LEU A 244 -7.98 2.36 2.49
CA LEU A 244 -7.50 1.51 1.40
C LEU A 244 -8.56 0.55 0.85
N ARG A 245 -9.75 0.49 1.44
CA ARG A 245 -10.85 -0.31 0.89
C ARG A 245 -11.50 0.39 -0.29
N ASN A 246 -11.68 1.71 -0.21
CA ASN A 246 -12.13 2.54 -1.30
C ASN A 246 -11.60 3.97 -1.15
N VAL A 247 -10.70 4.37 -2.05
CA VAL A 247 -10.09 5.70 -2.07
C VAL A 247 -10.96 6.66 -2.87
N SER A 248 -11.56 7.63 -2.17
CA SER A 248 -12.35 8.72 -2.79
C SER A 248 -11.51 9.94 -3.21
N LEU A 249 -10.18 9.85 -3.12
CA LEU A 249 -9.24 10.87 -3.56
C LEU A 249 -8.80 10.60 -5.00
N CYS A 250 -7.96 11.47 -5.56
CA CYS A 250 -7.34 11.23 -6.87
C CYS A 250 -6.69 9.83 -6.90
N PRO A 251 -7.03 8.95 -7.86
CA PRO A 251 -6.47 7.60 -7.95
C PRO A 251 -4.94 7.56 -8.03
N TRP A 252 -4.31 8.56 -8.63
CA TRP A 252 -2.85 8.71 -8.65
C TRP A 252 -2.21 8.88 -7.26
N SER A 253 -3.00 9.26 -6.25
CA SER A 253 -2.52 9.36 -4.86
C SER A 253 -2.50 8.02 -4.13
N ILE A 254 -3.11 6.95 -4.67
CA ILE A 254 -3.20 5.63 -4.03
C ILE A 254 -1.84 5.14 -3.57
N GLY A 255 -0.81 5.18 -4.44
CA GLY A 255 0.52 4.68 -4.07
C GLY A 255 1.10 5.40 -2.84
N ARG A 256 0.87 6.72 -2.74
CA ARG A 256 1.28 7.51 -1.56
C ARG A 256 0.42 7.21 -0.34
N ILE A 257 -0.87 6.97 -0.51
CA ILE A 257 -1.76 6.59 0.59
C ILE A 257 -1.36 5.22 1.14
N THR A 258 -1.08 4.25 0.29
CA THR A 258 -0.63 2.91 0.67
C THR A 258 0.73 2.96 1.35
N ALA A 259 1.68 3.75 0.83
CA ALA A 259 2.98 3.97 1.48
C ALA A 259 2.85 4.64 2.86
N ALA A 260 1.96 5.62 3.00
CA ALA A 260 1.68 6.25 4.29
C ALA A 260 1.05 5.28 5.30
N ALA A 261 0.13 4.42 4.85
CA ALA A 261 -0.47 3.37 5.65
C ALA A 261 0.58 2.34 6.11
N LEU A 262 1.48 1.91 5.21
CA LEU A 262 2.60 1.03 5.54
C LEU A 262 3.48 1.62 6.64
N VAL A 263 3.87 2.89 6.53
CA VAL A 263 4.69 3.57 7.55
C VAL A 263 3.96 3.62 8.89
N LEU A 264 2.67 3.98 8.90
CA LEU A 264 1.90 3.99 10.14
C LEU A 264 1.83 2.60 10.78
N LEU A 265 1.65 1.55 9.98
CA LEU A 265 1.63 0.18 10.46
C LEU A 265 2.97 -0.20 11.11
N HIS A 266 4.08 0.09 10.44
CA HIS A 266 5.44 -0.17 10.96
C HIS A 266 5.70 0.56 12.26
N ILE A 267 5.35 1.85 12.32
CA ILE A 267 5.52 2.65 13.53
C ILE A 267 4.62 2.14 14.64
N ASP A 268 3.33 1.89 14.39
CA ASP A 268 2.40 1.49 15.45
C ASP A 268 2.75 0.13 16.05
N HIS A 269 3.30 -0.80 15.24
CA HIS A 269 3.75 -2.11 15.71
C HIS A 269 5.24 -2.18 16.08
N CYS A 270 6.00 -1.09 15.97
CA CYS A 270 7.45 -1.08 16.18
C CYS A 270 8.19 -2.14 15.34
N ARG A 271 7.75 -2.38 14.10
CA ARG A 271 8.28 -3.44 13.24
C ARG A 271 8.44 -2.99 11.79
N THR A 272 9.67 -3.01 11.28
CA THR A 272 10.02 -2.61 9.91
C THR A 272 10.48 -3.78 9.02
N THR A 273 10.75 -4.95 9.62
CA THR A 273 11.16 -6.20 8.97
C THR A 273 10.34 -7.35 9.52
#